data_AF-A0A2E1HKM5-F1
#
_entry.id   AF-A0A2E1HKM5-F1
#
_cell.length_a   1.000
_cell.length_b   1.000
_cell.length_c   1.000
_cell.angle_alpha   90.00
_cell.angle_beta   90.00
_cell.angle_gamma   90.00
#
_symmetry.space_group_name_H-M   'P 1'
#
loop_
_entity.id
_entity.type
_entity.pdbx_description
1 polymer ?
#
loop_
_entity_poly.entity_id
_entity_poly.type
_entity_poly.pdbx_seq_one_letter_code
_entity_poly.pdbx_strand_id
1 'polypeptide(L)'
;MIGRPASFVAAALIVISSAIYYADMRMKTKDNFFRGFPVAWNFVVFTLFAVRPPEWAAFTLVVLCAAATFLPVKFVHPVRVTILRPLTLAVVALWSVCGAMVLFQNFEASPLVRWGLVASGLYLLFIGAVLQLVDWLRGTRHS
;
A
#
# COMPACT_ATOMS: atom_id res chain seq x y z
N MET A 1 10.14 -7.43 -15.18
CA MET A 1 10.49 -6.70 -13.94
C MET A 1 11.41 -5.55 -14.34
N ILE A 2 11.26 -4.41 -13.66
CA ILE A 2 11.78 -3.10 -14.09
C ILE A 2 13.22 -3.18 -14.63
N GLY A 3 13.51 -2.51 -15.74
CA GLY A 3 14.80 -2.50 -16.42
C GLY A 3 15.93 -1.98 -15.53
N ARG A 4 17.18 -2.32 -15.89
CA ARG A 4 18.38 -2.07 -15.05
C ARG A 4 18.47 -0.65 -14.49
N PRO A 5 18.39 0.46 -15.27
CA PRO A 5 18.52 1.80 -14.70
C PRO A 5 17.34 2.17 -13.79
N ALA A 6 16.11 1.84 -14.19
CA ALA A 6 14.91 2.16 -13.42
C ALA A 6 14.82 1.34 -12.11
N SER A 7 15.38 0.13 -12.07
CA SER A 7 15.46 -0.68 -10.85
C SER A 7 16.38 -0.05 -9.80
N PHE A 8 17.52 0.52 -10.19
CA PHE A 8 18.39 1.25 -9.25
C PHE A 8 17.69 2.49 -8.68
N VAL A 9 17.01 3.25 -9.54
CA VAL A 9 16.25 4.43 -9.10
C VAL A 9 15.12 4.02 -8.16
N ALA A 10 14.37 2.96 -8.47
CA ALA A 10 13.32 2.43 -7.61
C ALA A 10 13.86 2.00 -6.23
N ALA A 11 14.99 1.29 -6.19
CA ALA A 11 15.63 0.88 -4.95
C ALA A 11 16.09 2.09 -4.11
N ALA A 12 16.71 3.10 -4.74
CA ALA A 12 17.10 4.33 -4.07
C ALA A 12 15.90 5.09 -3.51
N LEU A 13 14.81 5.21 -4.27
CA LEU A 13 13.56 5.82 -3.82
C LEU A 13 12.99 5.12 -2.59
N ILE A 14 12.96 3.78 -2.61
CA ILE A 14 12.49 2.96 -1.49
C ILE A 14 13.33 3.23 -0.23
N VAL A 15 14.66 3.17 -0.32
CA VAL A 15 15.55 3.33 0.83
C VAL A 15 15.50 4.76 1.39
N ILE A 16 15.58 5.77 0.51
CA ILE A 16 15.61 7.17 0.92
C ILE A 16 14.26 7.58 1.51
N SER A 17 13.13 7.23 0.88
CA SER A 17 11.81 7.57 1.41
C SER A 17 11.56 6.90 2.76
N SER A 18 12.03 5.65 2.94
CA SER A 18 11.95 4.95 4.22
C SER A 18 12.70 5.70 5.32
N ALA A 19 13.96 6.06 5.08
CA ALA A 19 14.80 6.74 6.06
C ALA A 19 14.19 8.07 6.50
N ILE A 20 13.68 8.86 5.55
CA ILE A 20 13.07 10.17 5.85
C ILE A 20 11.74 9.98 6.59
N TYR A 21 10.89 9.03 6.17
CA TYR A 21 9.61 8.78 6.85
C TYR A 21 9.80 8.35 8.30
N TYR A 22 10.80 7.51 8.59
CA TYR A 22 11.11 7.11 9.97
C TYR A 22 11.71 8.25 10.81
N ALA A 23 12.35 9.22 10.19
CA ALA A 23 12.81 10.43 10.87
C ALA A 23 11.66 11.41 11.18
N ASP A 24 10.51 11.29 10.52
CA ASP A 24 9.35 12.16 10.75
C ASP A 24 8.51 11.69 11.96
N MET A 25 8.53 12.51 13.02
CA MET A 25 7.74 12.28 14.24
C MET A 25 6.24 12.54 14.06
N ARG A 26 5.80 13.09 12.93
CA ARG A 26 4.38 13.42 12.61
C ARG A 26 3.66 12.31 11.84
N MET A 27 4.20 11.09 11.85
CA MET A 27 3.73 9.94 11.08
C MET A 27 2.34 9.39 11.47
N LYS A 28 1.79 9.73 12.64
CA LYS A 28 0.51 9.21 13.13
C LYS A 28 -0.52 10.34 13.25
N THR A 29 -1.70 10.13 12.68
CA THR A 29 -2.85 11.01 12.90
C THR A 29 -3.55 10.66 14.21
N LYS A 30 -4.36 11.59 14.74
CA LYS A 30 -5.16 11.38 15.96
C LYS A 30 -6.13 10.20 15.83
N ASP A 31 -6.58 9.93 14.61
CA ASP A 31 -7.51 8.84 14.28
C ASP A 31 -6.81 7.47 14.11
N ASN A 32 -5.53 7.36 14.48
CA ASN A 32 -4.69 6.17 14.33
C ASN A 32 -4.41 5.73 12.87
N PHE A 33 -4.56 6.64 11.91
CA PHE A 33 -4.10 6.42 10.53
C PHE A 33 -2.61 6.81 10.43
N PHE A 34 -1.95 6.24 9.43
CA PHE A 34 -0.66 6.75 8.99
C PHE A 34 -0.86 8.02 8.17
N ARG A 35 0.04 8.98 8.35
CA ARG A 35 0.10 10.18 7.52
C ARG A 35 1.16 9.97 6.45
N GLY A 36 0.72 9.79 5.21
CA GLY A 36 1.56 9.39 4.09
C GLY A 36 1.69 7.87 3.97
N PHE A 37 2.24 7.40 2.84
CA PHE A 37 2.43 5.98 2.57
C PHE A 37 3.37 5.35 3.63
N PRO A 38 2.92 4.32 4.37
CA PRO A 38 3.59 3.84 5.58
C PRO A 38 4.80 2.93 5.35
N VAL A 39 5.60 3.19 4.31
CA VAL A 39 6.82 2.42 4.00
C VAL A 39 6.54 0.90 3.91
N ALA A 40 5.31 0.53 3.51
CA ALA A 40 4.86 -0.85 3.40
C ALA A 40 5.37 -1.51 2.10
N TRP A 41 6.68 -1.38 1.84
CA TRP A 41 7.30 -1.77 0.58
C TRP A 41 7.24 -3.26 0.32
N ASN A 42 7.37 -4.10 1.35
CA ASN A 42 7.25 -5.55 1.20
C ASN A 42 5.90 -5.97 0.60
N PHE A 43 4.82 -5.31 1.01
CA PHE A 43 3.49 -5.55 0.49
C PHE A 43 3.37 -5.14 -1.00
N VAL A 44 3.90 -3.96 -1.35
CA VAL A 44 3.88 -3.45 -2.74
C VAL A 44 4.73 -4.33 -3.66
N VAL A 45 5.98 -4.60 -3.27
CA VAL A 45 6.93 -5.41 -4.03
C VAL A 45 6.39 -6.82 -4.22
N PHE A 46 5.88 -7.45 -3.15
CA PHE A 46 5.27 -8.78 -3.26
C PHE A 46 4.13 -8.80 -4.27
N THR A 47 3.23 -7.82 -4.23
CA THR A 47 2.11 -7.72 -5.17
C THR A 47 2.60 -7.54 -6.62
N LEU A 48 3.62 -6.72 -6.83
CA LEU A 48 4.26 -6.55 -8.16
C LEU A 48 4.88 -7.85 -8.67
N PHE A 49 5.53 -8.63 -7.81
CA PHE A 49 6.09 -9.94 -8.15
C PHE A 49 5.01 -10.97 -8.49
N ALA A 50 3.90 -10.97 -7.75
CA ALA A 50 2.76 -11.85 -7.96
C ALA A 50 2.02 -11.58 -9.28
N VAL A 51 1.82 -10.30 -9.62
CA VAL A 51 1.01 -9.88 -10.77
C VAL A 51 1.85 -9.77 -12.04
N ARG A 52 3.15 -9.45 -11.91
CA ARG A 52 4.08 -9.18 -13.02
C ARG A 52 3.53 -8.16 -14.04
N PRO A 53 3.11 -6.95 -13.61
CA PRO A 53 2.63 -5.93 -14.52
C PRO A 53 3.74 -5.45 -15.46
N PRO A 54 3.40 -4.72 -16.55
CA PRO A 54 4.40 -4.11 -17.41
C PRO A 54 5.31 -3.16 -16.62
N GLU A 55 6.55 -3.02 -17.07
CA GLU A 55 7.60 -2.28 -16.38
C GLU A 55 7.21 -0.86 -15.99
N TRP A 56 6.60 -0.12 -16.93
CA TRP A 56 6.17 1.26 -16.70
C TRP A 56 5.13 1.35 -15.57
N ALA A 57 4.22 0.39 -15.45
CA ALA A 57 3.20 0.39 -14.42
C ALA A 57 3.80 0.10 -13.04
N ALA A 58 4.73 -0.86 -12.97
CA ALA A 58 5.46 -1.15 -11.74
C ALA A 58 6.27 0.06 -11.26
N PHE A 59 7.00 0.72 -12.17
CA PHE A 59 7.81 1.88 -11.85
C PHE A 59 6.95 3.07 -11.40
N THR A 60 5.86 3.37 -12.13
CA THR A 60 4.92 4.43 -11.74
C THR A 60 4.33 4.19 -10.36
N LEU A 61 3.96 2.95 -10.03
CA LEU A 61 3.45 2.62 -8.69
C LEU A 61 4.49 2.93 -7.60
N VAL A 62 5.76 2.55 -7.81
CA VAL A 62 6.84 2.83 -6.84
C VAL A 62 7.02 4.35 -6.66
N VAL A 63 7.05 5.11 -7.75
CA VAL A 63 7.19 6.57 -7.70
C VAL A 63 6.00 7.20 -6.97
N LEU A 64 4.78 6.76 -7.24
CA LEU A 64 3.58 7.26 -6.57
C LEU A 64 3.59 6.92 -5.07
N CYS A 65 3.96 5.70 -4.69
CA CYS A 65 4.10 5.32 -3.28
C CYS A 65 5.18 6.14 -2.57
N ALA A 66 6.33 6.36 -3.20
CA ALA A 66 7.41 7.17 -2.64
C ALA A 66 7.00 8.65 -2.49
N ALA A 67 6.30 9.22 -3.47
CA ALA A 67 5.75 10.57 -3.36
C ALA A 67 4.67 10.66 -2.27
N ALA A 68 3.79 9.66 -2.19
CA ALA A 68 2.73 9.58 -1.19
C ALA A 68 3.25 9.47 0.24
N THR A 69 4.48 8.99 0.46
CA THR A 69 5.15 9.03 1.77
C THR A 69 5.22 10.45 2.36
N PHE A 70 5.34 11.48 1.51
CA PHE A 70 5.48 12.87 1.93
C PHE A 70 4.17 13.66 1.87
N LEU A 71 3.11 13.09 1.30
CA LEU A 71 1.81 13.75 1.18
C LEU A 71 0.98 13.54 2.46
N PRO A 72 0.14 14.51 2.86
CA PRO A 72 -0.75 14.38 4.02
C PRO A 72 -1.99 13.52 3.70
N VAL A 73 -1.77 12.30 3.17
CA VAL A 73 -2.81 11.34 2.83
C VAL A 73 -2.96 10.32 3.97
N LYS A 74 -4.17 10.02 4.41
CA LYS A 74 -4.44 9.00 5.43
C LYS A 74 -4.24 7.60 4.81
N PHE A 75 -3.41 6.77 5.41
CA PHE A 75 -3.29 5.34 5.09
C PHE A 75 -3.76 4.49 6.27
N VAL A 76 -4.51 3.42 5.98
CA VAL A 76 -5.13 2.59 7.02
C VAL A 76 -4.07 1.77 7.75
N HIS A 77 -4.15 1.75 9.08
CA HIS A 77 -3.43 0.77 9.87
C HIS A 77 -4.36 -0.44 10.11
N PRO A 78 -3.94 -1.68 9.79
CA PRO A 78 -4.80 -2.88 9.86
C PRO A 78 -5.52 -3.11 11.21
N VAL A 79 -4.82 -2.85 12.32
CA VAL A 79 -5.30 -3.14 13.68
C VAL A 79 -5.74 -1.89 14.43
N ARG A 80 -5.11 -0.73 14.17
CA ARG A 80 -5.26 0.48 15.00
C ARG A 80 -6.47 1.33 14.60
N VAL A 81 -6.91 1.27 13.35
CA VAL A 81 -8.11 1.98 12.89
C VAL A 81 -9.34 1.20 13.34
N THR A 82 -10.15 1.79 14.22
CA THR A 82 -11.28 1.11 14.88
C THR A 82 -12.54 1.04 14.02
N ILE A 83 -12.84 2.09 13.24
CA ILE A 83 -14.10 2.25 12.49
C ILE A 83 -14.33 1.09 11.51
N LEU A 84 -13.30 0.68 10.76
CA LEU A 84 -13.38 -0.40 9.77
C LEU A 84 -12.50 -1.61 10.15
N ARG A 85 -12.18 -1.77 11.43
CA ARG A 85 -11.24 -2.81 11.89
C ARG A 85 -11.61 -4.23 11.42
N PRO A 86 -12.83 -4.76 11.66
CA PRO A 86 -13.14 -6.14 11.28
C PRO A 86 -13.06 -6.34 9.77
N LEU A 87 -13.54 -5.38 8.98
CA LEU A 87 -13.45 -5.42 7.52
C LEU A 87 -12.00 -5.38 7.04
N THR A 88 -11.19 -4.46 7.59
CA THR A 88 -9.77 -4.32 7.22
C THR A 88 -8.99 -5.58 7.54
N LEU A 89 -9.23 -6.19 8.72
CA LEU A 89 -8.61 -7.46 9.08
C LEU A 89 -9.04 -8.60 8.15
N ALA A 90 -10.32 -8.67 7.77
CA ALA A 90 -10.79 -9.65 6.80
C ALA A 90 -10.11 -9.49 5.43
N VAL A 91 -9.92 -8.24 4.97
CA VAL A 91 -9.23 -7.97 3.70
C VAL A 91 -7.73 -8.27 3.79
N VAL A 92 -7.08 -7.98 4.92
CA VAL A 92 -5.68 -8.38 5.16
C VAL A 92 -5.53 -9.90 5.17
N ALA A 93 -6.47 -10.62 5.80
CA ALA A 93 -6.49 -12.07 5.80
C ALA A 93 -6.69 -12.62 4.38
N LEU A 94 -7.62 -12.05 3.61
CA LEU A 94 -7.83 -12.40 2.21
C LEU A 94 -6.55 -12.19 1.38
N TRP A 95 -5.92 -11.01 1.50
CA TRP A 95 -4.67 -10.72 0.81
C TRP A 95 -3.56 -11.72 1.18
N SER A 96 -3.46 -12.07 2.48
CA SER A 96 -2.46 -13.02 2.98
C SER A 96 -2.70 -14.43 2.46
N VAL A 97 -3.95 -14.90 2.43
CA VAL A 97 -4.31 -16.21 1.87
C VAL A 97 -4.04 -16.25 0.37
N CYS A 98 -4.46 -15.22 -0.39
CA CYS A 98 -4.14 -15.13 -1.81
C CYS A 98 -2.62 -15.10 -2.06
N GLY A 99 -1.87 -14.37 -1.23
CA GLY A 99 -0.42 -14.30 -1.31
C GLY A 99 0.25 -15.65 -1.03
N ALA A 100 -0.18 -16.36 0.02
CA ALA A 100 0.28 -17.70 0.31
C ALA A 100 -0.01 -18.66 -0.85
N MET A 101 -1.22 -18.61 -1.42
CA MET A 101 -1.57 -19.42 -2.59
C MET A 101 -0.69 -19.12 -3.80
N VAL A 102 -0.35 -17.85 -4.06
CA VAL A 102 0.59 -17.44 -5.11
C VAL A 102 1.97 -18.05 -4.87
N LEU A 103 2.46 -18.02 -3.63
CA LEU A 103 3.75 -18.60 -3.26
C LEU A 103 3.79 -20.12 -3.45
N PHE A 104 2.80 -20.84 -2.93
CA PHE A 104 2.73 -22.30 -3.05
C PHE A 104 2.55 -22.79 -4.50
N GLN A 105 2.00 -21.94 -5.37
CA GLN A 105 1.86 -22.20 -6.81
C GLN A 105 3.03 -21.63 -7.63
N ASN A 106 4.18 -21.33 -7.03
CA ASN A 106 5.37 -20.81 -7.71
C ASN A 106 5.08 -19.57 -8.59
N PHE A 107 4.21 -18.68 -8.13
CA PHE A 107 3.76 -17.48 -8.84
C PHE A 107 2.92 -17.75 -10.10
N GLU A 108 2.48 -18.99 -10.34
CA GLU A 108 1.59 -19.41 -11.44
C GLU A 108 0.14 -19.60 -10.98
N ALA A 109 -0.29 -18.86 -9.96
CA ALA A 109 -1.65 -18.94 -9.46
C ALA A 109 -2.70 -18.51 -10.50
N SER A 110 -3.89 -19.08 -10.37
CA SER A 110 -5.03 -18.79 -11.25
C SER A 110 -5.37 -17.29 -11.28
N PRO A 111 -5.97 -16.80 -12.40
CA PRO A 111 -6.34 -15.39 -12.52
C PRO A 111 -7.21 -14.89 -11.37
N LEU A 112 -8.09 -15.75 -10.83
CA LEU A 112 -8.96 -15.41 -9.70
C LEU A 112 -8.14 -15.05 -8.45
N VAL A 113 -7.10 -15.82 -8.12
CA VAL A 113 -6.25 -15.55 -6.95
C VAL A 113 -5.46 -14.26 -7.14
N ARG A 114 -4.95 -14.01 -8.35
CA ARG A 114 -4.25 -12.77 -8.70
C ARG A 114 -5.18 -11.55 -8.59
N TRP A 115 -6.41 -11.65 -9.10
CA TRP A 115 -7.41 -10.61 -8.96
C TRP A 115 -7.82 -10.39 -7.51
N GLY A 116 -7.96 -11.45 -6.72
CA GLY A 116 -8.19 -11.35 -5.27
C GLY A 116 -7.07 -10.59 -4.55
N LEU A 117 -5.81 -10.89 -4.88
CA LEU A 117 -4.64 -10.21 -4.35
C LEU A 117 -4.62 -8.72 -4.75
N VAL A 118 -4.90 -8.40 -6.01
CA VAL A 118 -4.94 -7.01 -6.50
C VAL A 118 -6.09 -6.25 -5.86
N ALA A 119 -7.31 -6.79 -5.84
CA ALA A 119 -8.49 -6.12 -5.30
C ALA A 119 -8.35 -5.85 -3.79
N SER A 120 -7.94 -6.85 -3.02
CA SER A 120 -7.64 -6.67 -1.59
C SER A 120 -6.50 -5.68 -1.37
N GLY A 121 -5.47 -5.72 -2.23
CA GLY A 121 -4.34 -4.83 -2.12
C GLY A 121 -4.68 -3.36 -2.41
N LEU A 122 -5.48 -3.12 -3.44
CA LEU A 122 -6.01 -1.79 -3.77
C LEU A 122 -6.90 -1.26 -2.66
N TYR A 123 -7.77 -2.09 -2.08
CA TYR A 123 -8.57 -1.69 -0.92
C TYR A 123 -7.66 -1.18 0.22
N LEU A 124 -6.62 -1.94 0.59
CA LEU A 124 -5.73 -1.58 1.69
C LEU A 124 -4.92 -0.30 1.41
N LEU A 125 -4.54 -0.06 0.14
CA LEU A 125 -3.85 1.17 -0.26
C LEU A 125 -4.76 2.40 -0.25
N PHE A 126 -6.01 2.26 -0.71
CA PHE A 126 -6.87 3.42 -0.99
C PHE A 126 -7.93 3.72 0.06
N ILE A 127 -8.34 2.76 0.91
CA ILE A 127 -9.45 2.99 1.85
C ILE A 127 -9.19 4.16 2.80
N GLY A 128 -7.94 4.38 3.22
CA GLY A 128 -7.57 5.53 4.04
C GLY A 128 -7.77 6.87 3.32
N ALA A 129 -7.37 6.97 2.05
CA ALA A 129 -7.57 8.15 1.23
C ALA A 129 -9.06 8.41 0.92
N VAL A 130 -9.82 7.33 0.69
CA VAL A 130 -11.29 7.42 0.50
C VAL A 130 -11.96 7.95 1.75
N LEU A 131 -11.62 7.44 2.94
CA LEU A 131 -12.17 7.96 4.20
C LEU A 131 -11.80 9.42 4.41
N GLN A 132 -10.56 9.82 4.12
CA GLN A 132 -10.15 11.21 4.18
C GLN A 132 -10.96 12.11 3.22
N LEU A 133 -11.24 11.64 2.01
CA LEU A 133 -12.06 12.37 1.04
C LEU A 133 -13.50 12.50 1.52
N VAL A 134 -14.06 11.44 2.10
CA VAL A 134 -15.42 11.45 2.67
C VAL A 134 -15.51 12.43 3.85
N ASP A 135 -14.52 12.42 4.75
CA ASP A 135 -14.43 13.39 5.87
C ASP A 135 -14.36 14.83 5.35
N TRP A 136 -13.57 15.07 4.29
CA TRP A 136 -13.46 16.38 3.64
C TRP A 136 -14.77 16.84 3.03
N LEU A 137 -15.48 15.96 2.29
CA LEU A 137 -16.79 16.26 1.70
C LEU A 137 -17.88 16.52 2.75
N ARG A 138 -17.80 15.85 3.90
CA ARG A 138 -18.74 16.04 5.03
C ARG A 138 -18.47 17.30 5.84
N GLY A 139 -17.41 18.06 5.54
CA GLY A 139 -17.04 19.27 6.28
C GLY A 139 -16.52 18.99 7.70
N THR A 140 -16.36 17.74 8.10
CA THR A 140 -15.85 17.33 9.41
C THR A 140 -14.32 17.46 9.43
N ARG A 141 -13.84 18.68 9.63
CA ARG A 141 -12.42 19.01 9.68
C ARG A 141 -11.84 18.64 11.07
N HIS A 142 -11.57 17.37 11.31
CA HIS A 142 -10.79 16.97 12.48
C HIS A 142 -9.29 17.14 12.18
N SER A 143 -8.78 18.32 12.55
CA SER A 143 -7.38 18.73 12.58
C SER A 143 -6.49 17.83 13.44
#